data_AF-A0A0Q9LJE4-F1
#
_entry.id   AF-A0A0Q9LJE4-F1
#
_cell.length_a   1.000
_cell.length_b   1.000
_cell.length_c   1.000
_cell.angle_alpha   90.00
_cell.angle_beta   90.00
_cell.angle_gamma   90.00
#
_symmetry.space_group_name_H-M   'P 1'
#
loop_
_entity.id
_entity.type
_entity.pdbx_description
1 polymer ?
#
loop_
_entity_poly.entity_id
_entity_poly.type
_entity_poly.pdbx_seq_one_letter_code
_entity_poly.pdbx_strand_id
1 'polypeptide(L)'
;MTSEEAIRAVEEAAAMSTFPDFEHEHSAPELQAAVARAVKSGMPIRDVAAAAHMTALEVLDAADALTYPGPATADMQQSKR
;
A
#
# COMPACT_ATOMS: atom_id res chain seq x y z
N MET A 1 -5.62 -17.10 4.45
CA MET A 1 -4.38 -16.34 4.57
C MET A 1 -3.94 -16.40 6.02
N THR A 2 -2.81 -17.03 6.29
CA THR A 2 -2.18 -17.01 7.62
C THR A 2 -1.46 -15.66 7.82
N SER A 3 -1.14 -15.32 9.07
CA SER A 3 -0.37 -14.09 9.37
C SER A 3 1.00 -14.09 8.70
N GLU A 4 1.61 -15.26 8.52
CA GLU A 4 2.91 -15.42 7.85
C GLU A 4 2.81 -15.15 6.34
N GLU A 5 1.75 -15.65 5.69
CA GLU A 5 1.50 -15.38 4.26
C GLU A 5 1.27 -13.89 4.00
N ALA A 6 0.61 -13.19 4.94
CA ALA A 6 0.35 -11.76 4.83
C ALA A 6 1.62 -10.91 4.96
N ILE A 7 2.53 -11.25 5.87
CA ILE A 7 3.83 -10.55 5.98
C ILE A 7 4.68 -10.80 4.73
N ARG A 8 4.76 -12.05 4.26
CA ARG A 8 5.53 -12.37 3.05
C ARG A 8 5.05 -11.58 1.84
N ALA A 9 3.73 -11.44 1.65
CA ALA A 9 3.18 -10.66 0.56
C ALA A 9 3.57 -9.16 0.64
N VAL A 10 3.66 -8.60 1.86
CA VAL A 10 4.12 -7.22 2.08
C VAL A 10 5.61 -7.10 1.77
N GLU A 11 6.44 -8.04 2.22
CA GLU A 11 7.88 -8.06 1.95
C GLU A 11 8.19 -8.18 0.44
N GLU A 12 7.49 -9.06 -0.27
CA GLU A 12 7.63 -9.22 -1.72
C GLU A 12 7.28 -7.92 -2.47
N ALA A 13 6.17 -7.29 -2.10
CA ALA A 13 5.76 -6.01 -2.70
C ALA A 13 6.76 -4.87 -2.37
N ALA A 14 7.30 -4.84 -1.15
CA ALA A 14 8.29 -3.85 -0.74
C ALA A 14 9.62 -4.03 -1.48
N ALA A 15 10.04 -5.28 -1.70
CA ALA A 15 11.20 -5.59 -2.51
C ALA A 15 10.99 -5.13 -3.95
N MET A 16 9.83 -5.39 -4.56
CA MET A 16 9.48 -4.92 -5.90
C MET A 16 9.48 -3.39 -6.02
N SER A 17 9.02 -2.68 -4.99
CA SER A 17 9.03 -1.21 -4.94
C SER A 17 10.42 -0.58 -4.78
N THR A 18 11.43 -1.34 -4.36
CA THR A 18 12.79 -0.84 -4.12
C THR A 18 13.66 -0.88 -5.39
N PHE A 19 13.24 -1.57 -6.45
CA PHE A 19 13.99 -1.61 -7.71
C PHE A 19 13.82 -0.29 -8.48
N PRO A 20 14.91 0.47 -8.71
CA PRO A 20 14.83 1.83 -9.26
C PRO A 20 14.54 1.90 -10.77
N ASP A 21 14.35 0.76 -11.45
CA ASP A 21 14.42 0.66 -12.92
C ASP A 21 13.10 0.32 -13.63
N PHE A 22 11.99 0.13 -12.90
CA PHE A 22 10.68 -0.06 -13.50
C PHE A 22 9.67 0.89 -12.84
N GLU A 23 9.22 1.88 -13.61
CA GLU A 23 7.93 2.56 -13.48
C GLU A 23 7.45 2.73 -12.03
N HIS A 24 7.94 3.78 -11.35
CA HIS A 24 7.57 4.17 -9.97
C HIS A 24 6.04 4.32 -9.74
N GLU A 25 5.22 4.31 -10.79
CA GLU A 25 3.75 4.39 -10.70
C GLU A 25 3.05 3.03 -10.49
N HIS A 26 3.70 1.90 -10.82
CA HIS A 26 3.05 0.58 -10.75
C HIS A 26 3.33 -0.20 -9.46
N SER A 27 4.47 0.00 -8.79
CA SER A 27 4.81 -0.74 -7.56
C SER A 27 4.20 -0.15 -6.28
N ALA A 28 3.93 1.16 -6.25
CA ALA A 28 3.27 1.82 -5.12
C ALA A 28 1.85 1.30 -4.81
N PRO A 29 0.94 1.10 -5.79
CA PRO A 29 -0.40 0.62 -5.50
C PRO A 29 -0.44 -0.84 -5.03
N GLU A 30 0.48 -1.69 -5.50
CA GLU A 30 0.57 -3.09 -5.08
C GLU A 30 1.05 -3.21 -3.63
N LEU A 31 2.08 -2.44 -3.25
CA LEU A 31 2.55 -2.35 -1.86
C LEU A 31 1.45 -1.81 -0.94
N GLN A 32 0.76 -0.74 -1.33
CA GLN A 32 -0.35 -0.19 -0.55
C GLN A 32 -1.50 -1.21 -0.38
N ALA A 33 -1.83 -1.97 -1.43
CA ALA A 33 -2.84 -3.00 -1.36
C ALA A 33 -2.44 -4.17 -0.45
N ALA A 34 -1.17 -4.59 -0.48
CA ALA A 34 -0.64 -5.62 0.40
C ALA A 34 -0.68 -5.16 1.87
N VAL A 35 -0.21 -3.94 2.15
CA VAL A 35 -0.24 -3.31 3.47
C VAL A 35 -1.67 -3.21 4.01
N ALA A 36 -2.60 -2.70 3.21
CA ALA A 36 -4.00 -2.56 3.63
C ALA A 36 -4.67 -3.92 3.88
N ARG A 37 -4.36 -4.95 3.09
CA ARG A 37 -4.85 -6.31 3.32
C ARG A 37 -4.32 -6.91 4.61
N ALA A 38 -3.04 -6.71 4.91
CA ALA A 38 -2.43 -7.17 6.17
C ALA A 38 -3.04 -6.46 7.37
N VAL A 39 -3.23 -5.14 7.31
CA VAL A 39 -3.90 -4.40 8.40
C VAL A 39 -5.36 -4.85 8.57
N LYS A 40 -6.11 -5.00 7.47
CA LYS A 40 -7.51 -5.48 7.51
C LYS A 40 -7.65 -6.92 8.02
N SER A 41 -6.64 -7.77 7.88
CA SER A 41 -6.64 -9.13 8.44
C SER A 41 -6.30 -9.16 9.94
N GLY A 42 -6.07 -8.00 10.56
CA GLY A 42 -5.79 -7.87 11.99
C GLY A 42 -4.30 -7.94 12.35
N MET A 43 -3.41 -7.80 11.36
CA MET A 43 -1.97 -7.75 11.65
C MET A 43 -1.60 -6.47 12.40
N PRO A 44 -0.68 -6.55 13.38
CA PRO A 44 -0.20 -5.38 14.09
C PRO A 44 0.56 -4.44 13.14
N ILE A 45 0.19 -3.15 13.18
CA ILE A 45 0.75 -2.10 12.30
C ILE A 45 2.28 -2.06 12.35
N ARG A 46 2.87 -2.29 13.52
CA ARG A 46 4.34 -2.28 13.70
C ARG A 46 5.05 -3.35 12.87
N ASP A 47 4.45 -4.54 12.77
CA ASP A 47 5.06 -5.66 12.04
C ASP A 47 4.91 -5.44 10.52
N VAL A 48 3.76 -4.92 10.10
CA VAL A 48 3.52 -4.53 8.70
C VAL A 48 4.45 -3.38 8.27
N ALA A 49 4.66 -2.39 9.13
CA ALA A 49 5.58 -1.27 8.89
C ALA A 49 7.03 -1.75 8.71
N ALA A 50 7.46 -2.68 9.57
CA ALA A 50 8.79 -3.27 9.47
C ALA A 50 8.99 -4.04 8.15
N ALA A 51 7.99 -4.84 7.75
CA ALA A 51 7.99 -5.61 6.51
C ALA A 51 7.96 -4.72 5.25
N ALA A 52 7.21 -3.62 5.30
CA ALA A 52 7.05 -2.69 4.18
C ALA A 52 8.17 -1.66 4.06
N HIS A 53 9.10 -1.62 5.01
CA HIS A 53 10.06 -0.52 5.18
C HIS A 53 9.40 0.87 5.26
N MET A 54 8.20 0.93 5.84
CA MET A 54 7.40 2.14 6.01
C MET A 54 7.32 2.53 7.49
N THR A 55 6.96 3.78 7.74
CA THR A 55 6.56 4.23 9.07
C THR A 55 5.14 3.77 9.41
N ALA A 56 4.81 3.74 10.70
CA ALA A 56 3.44 3.41 11.14
C ALA A 56 2.38 4.37 10.60
N LEU A 57 2.74 5.63 10.35
CA LEU A 57 1.84 6.63 9.75
C LEU A 57 1.56 6.32 8.29
N GLU A 58 2.60 6.01 7.51
CA GLU A 58 2.42 5.65 6.09
C GLU A 58 1.62 4.35 5.93
N VAL A 59 1.75 3.40 6.86
CA VAL A 59 0.91 2.18 6.89
C VAL A 59 -0.55 2.52 7.16
N LEU A 60 -0.84 3.46 8.06
CA LEU A 60 -2.20 3.93 8.32
C LEU A 60 -2.78 4.64 7.10
N ASP A 61 -2.02 5.53 6.47
CA ASP A 61 -2.44 6.23 5.25
C ASP A 61 -2.75 5.24 4.12
N ALA A 62 -1.91 4.21 3.93
CA ALA A 62 -2.13 3.17 2.91
C ALA A 62 -3.40 2.33 3.19
N ALA A 63 -3.67 2.01 4.46
CA ALA A 63 -4.88 1.30 4.86
C ALA A 63 -6.14 2.17 4.71
N ASP A 64 -6.01 3.47 4.99
CA ASP A 64 -7.11 4.44 4.92
C ASP A 64 -7.47 4.79 3.48
N ALA A 65 -6.48 4.94 2.59
CA ALA A 65 -6.69 5.21 1.16
C ALA A 65 -7.58 4.16 0.46
N LEU A 66 -7.55 2.90 0.94
CA LEU A 66 -8.39 1.80 0.44
C LEU A 66 -9.73 1.65 1.18
N THR A 67 -9.92 2.38 2.26
CA THR A 67 -11.16 2.38 3.05
C THR A 67 -12.00 3.60 2.70
N TYR A 68 -11.36 4.74 2.51
CA TYR A 68 -11.92 6.00 2.03
C TYR A 68 -11.15 6.44 0.80
N PRO A 69 -11.50 5.93 -0.40
CA PRO A 69 -10.95 6.48 -1.62
C PRO A 69 -11.34 7.96 -1.67
N GLY A 70 -10.35 8.85 -1.61
CA GLY A 70 -10.57 10.29 -1.76
C GLY A 70 -11.29 10.60 -3.08
N PRO A 71 -11.85 11.81 -3.26
CA PRO A 71 -12.42 12.20 -4.55
C PRO A 71 -11.33 12.03 -5.60
N ALA A 72 -11.53 11.09 -6.51
CA ALA A 72 -10.61 10.85 -7.60
C ALA A 72 -10.37 12.20 -8.29
N THR A 73 -9.12 12.66 -8.31
CA THR A 73 -8.72 13.87 -9.05
C THR A 73 -9.00 13.78 -10.56
N ALA A 74 -9.57 12.67 -11.03
CA ALA A 74 -10.14 12.47 -12.35
C ALA A 74 -11.21 13.51 -12.74
N ASP A 75 -11.88 14.17 -11.79
CA ASP A 75 -12.89 15.19 -12.12
C ASP A 75 -12.32 16.57 -12.52
N MET A 76 -11.03 16.85 -12.33
CA MET A 76 -10.44 18.15 -12.73
C MET A 76 -10.02 18.23 -14.21
N GLN A 77 -10.15 17.14 -14.99
CA GLN A 77 -9.86 17.13 -16.44
C GLN A 77 -11.11 17.28 -17.33
N GLN A 78 -12.34 17.22 -16.80
CA GLN A 78 -13.56 17.36 -17.62
C GLN A 78 -14.14 18.78 -17.71
N SER A 79 -13.64 19.75 -16.93
CA SER A 79 -14.14 21.14 -16.98
C SER A 79 -13.45 22.08 -17.99
N LYS A 80 -12.78 21.53 -19.01
CA LYS A 80 -12.25 22.32 -20.14
C LYS A 80 -12.64 21.71 -21.48
N ARG A 81 -13.94 21.72 -21.80
CA ARG A 81 -14.44 21.70 -23.18
C ARG A 81 -15.58 22.68 -23.34
#